data_AF-A0A541BWC7-F1
#
_entry.id   AF-A0A541BWC7-F1
#
_cell.length_a   1.000
_cell.length_b   1.000
_cell.length_c   1.000
_cell.angle_alpha   90.00
_cell.angle_beta   90.00
_cell.angle_gamma   90.00
#
_symmetry.space_group_name_H-M   'P 1'
#
loop_
_entity.id
_entity.type
_entity.pdbx_description
1 polymer ?
#
loop_
_entity_poly.entity_id
_entity_poly.type
_entity_poly.pdbx_seq_one_letter_code
_entity_poly.pdbx_strand_id
1 'polypeptide(L)' 'AAAAAEAQARGAGRLFLEVAVGNAAARRLYGRLGFREVGQRRGYYPDGADALVLALALSPPS' A
#
# COMPACT_ATOMS: atom_id res chain seq x y z
N ALA A 1 1.24 11.33 -0.10
CA ALA A 1 2.28 12.03 0.68
C ALA A 1 1.80 12.35 2.10
N ALA A 2 0.63 12.97 2.29
CA ALA A 2 0.11 13.31 3.62
C ALA A 2 0.00 12.12 4.60
N ALA A 3 -0.65 11.02 4.19
CA ALA A 3 -0.82 9.85 5.07
C ALA A 3 0.51 9.19 5.48
N ALA A 4 1.50 9.14 4.59
CA ALA A 4 2.82 8.57 4.89
C ALA A 4 3.59 9.45 5.89
N ALA A 5 3.57 10.77 5.70
CA ALA A 5 4.20 11.73 6.60
C ALA A 5 3.55 11.70 7.99
N GLU A 6 2.22 11.64 8.07
CA GLU A 6 1.51 11.52 9.35
C GLU A 6 1.80 10.20 10.06
N ALA A 7 1.78 9.08 9.33
CA ALA A 7 2.13 7.78 9.91
C ALA A 7 3.57 7.78 10.47
N GLN A 8 4.51 8.36 9.73
CA GLN A 8 5.89 8.53 10.16
C GLN A 8 5.98 9.41 11.43
N ALA A 9 5.28 10.55 11.47
CA ALA A 9 5.25 11.43 12.64
C ALA A 9 4.68 10.74 13.89
N ARG A 10 3.80 9.75 13.71
CA ARG A 10 3.27 8.89 14.77
C ARG A 10 4.17 7.69 15.12
N GLY A 11 5.36 7.60 14.54
CA GLY A 11 6.34 6.55 14.80
C GLY A 11 6.10 5.23 14.05
N ALA A 12 5.24 5.21 13.03
CA ALA A 12 5.03 3.99 12.24
C ALA A 12 6.26 3.68 11.37
N GLY A 13 6.70 2.42 11.37
CA GLY A 13 7.79 1.95 10.50
C GLY A 13 7.34 1.47 9.11
N ARG A 14 6.04 1.26 8.90
CA ARG A 14 5.46 0.81 7.62
C ARG A 14 4.05 1.34 7.43
N LEU A 15 3.68 1.62 6.18
CA LEU A 15 2.30 1.88 5.75
C LEU A 15 1.83 0.76 4.82
N PHE A 16 0.60 0.29 5.00
CA PHE A 16 -0.01 -0.73 4.16
C PHE A 16 -1.21 -0.17 3.40
N LEU A 17 -1.49 -0.78 2.24
CA LEU A 17 -2.73 -0.58 1.51
C LEU A 17 -3.10 -1.83 0.72
N GLU A 18 -4.37 -1.97 0.39
CA GLU A 18 -4.88 -2.94 -0.56
C GLU A 18 -5.26 -2.29 -1.90
N VAL A 19 -4.93 -2.97 -3.00
CA VAL A 19 -5.31 -2.53 -4.35
C VAL A 19 -5.77 -3.73 -5.18
N ALA A 20 -6.88 -3.58 -5.91
CA ALA A 20 -7.36 -4.62 -6.82
C ALA A 20 -6.27 -5.04 -7.83
N VAL A 21 -6.11 -6.35 -8.04
CA VAL A 21 -5.11 -6.91 -8.97
C VAL A 21 -5.28 -6.32 -10.38
N GLY A 22 -6.53 -6.11 -10.80
CA GLY A 22 -6.88 -5.52 -12.09
C GLY A 22 -6.64 -4.01 -12.21
N ASN A 23 -6.40 -3.28 -11.10
CA ASN A 23 -6.22 -1.83 -11.14
C ASN A 23 -4.76 -1.45 -11.48
N ALA A 24 -4.40 -1.65 -12.74
CA ALA A 24 -3.04 -1.41 -13.25
C ALA A 24 -2.55 0.04 -13.03
N ALA A 25 -3.46 1.01 -13.15
CA ALA A 25 -3.14 2.43 -12.95
C ALA A 25 -2.73 2.71 -11.49
N ALA A 26 -3.51 2.24 -10.51
CA ALA A 26 -3.19 2.40 -9.09
C ALA A 26 -1.93 1.61 -8.71
N ARG A 27 -1.77 0.38 -9.20
CA ARG A 27 -0.56 -0.43 -8.98
C ARG A 27 0.71 0.29 -9.43
N ARG A 28 0.68 0.89 -10.63
CA ARG A 28 1.80 1.70 -11.14
C ARG A 28 2.03 2.97 -10.32
N LEU A 29 0.97 3.66 -9.90
CA LEU A 29 1.07 4.84 -9.04
C LEU A 29 1.75 4.49 -7.72
N TYR A 30 1.28 3.46 -7.01
CA TYR A 30 1.86 3.05 -5.73
C TYR A 30 3.28 2.53 -5.87
N GLY A 31 3.58 1.80 -6.95
CA GLY A 31 4.95 1.38 -7.26
C GLY A 31 5.92 2.56 -7.42
N ARG A 32 5.49 3.65 -8.08
CA ARG A 32 6.27 4.89 -8.20
C ARG A 32 6.46 5.62 -6.87
N LEU A 33 5.51 5.46 -5.94
CA LEU A 33 5.59 5.99 -4.59
C LEU A 33 6.42 5.11 -3.64
N GLY A 34 7.01 4.01 -4.12
CA GLY A 34 7.90 3.14 -3.36
C GLY A 34 7.20 1.96 -2.66
N PHE A 35 5.89 1.78 -2.85
CA PHE A 35 5.20 0.61 -2.32
C PHE A 35 5.66 -0.67 -3.02
N ARG A 36 5.75 -1.75 -2.25
CA ARG A 36 6.10 -3.10 -2.71
C ARG A 36 5.03 -4.10 -2.30
N GLU A 37 4.78 -5.09 -3.14
CA GLU A 37 3.86 -6.18 -2.82
C GLU A 37 4.43 -7.01 -1.67
N VAL A 38 3.58 -7.31 -0.69
CA VAL A 38 3.92 -8.15 0.47
C VAL A 38 2.92 -9.28 0.70
N GLY A 39 1.89 -9.38 -0.15
CA GLY A 39 0.90 -10.45 -0.09
C GLY A 39 -0.28 -10.21 -1.01
N GLN A 40 -1.21 -11.17 -1.02
CA GLN A 40 -2.44 -11.12 -1.80
C GLN A 40 -3.61 -11.66 -0.98
N ARG A 41 -4.76 -10.99 -1.05
CA ARG A 41 -6.02 -11.38 -0.44
C ARG A 41 -7.00 -11.81 -1.53
N ARG A 42 -7.44 -13.07 -1.48
CA ARG A 42 -8.38 -13.62 -2.45
C ARG A 42 -9.81 -13.15 -2.18
N GLY A 43 -10.55 -12.78 -3.22
CA GLY A 43 -11.96 -12.37 -3.13
C GLY A 43 -12.20 -11.21 -2.16
N TYR A 44 -11.27 -10.25 -2.10
CA TYR A 44 -11.28 -9.18 -1.10
C TYR A 44 -12.37 -8.13 -1.37
N TYR A 45 -12.60 -7.79 -2.65
CA TYR A 45 -13.61 -6.83 -3.02
C TYR A 45 -14.99 -7.50 -3.21
N PRO A 46 -16.11 -6.77 -3.06
CA PRO A 46 -17.46 -7.33 -3.19
C PRO A 46 -17.77 -7.97 -4.55
N ASP A 47 -17.07 -7.56 -5.59
CA ASP A 47 -17.16 -8.12 -6.95
C ASP A 47 -16.37 -9.43 -7.11
N GLY A 48 -15.75 -9.94 -6.04
CA GLY A 48 -14.92 -11.13 -6.04
C GLY A 48 -13.48 -10.88 -6.49
N ALA A 49 -13.09 -9.62 -6.77
CA ALA A 49 -11.73 -9.33 -7.18
C ALA A 49 -10.72 -9.53 -6.04
N ASP A 50 -9.57 -10.11 -6.40
CA ASP A 50 -8.42 -10.21 -5.51
C ASP A 50 -7.76 -8.84 -5.29
N ALA A 51 -7.15 -8.67 -4.11
CA ALA A 51 -6.36 -7.50 -3.78
C ALA A 51 -4.89 -7.86 -3.52
N LEU A 52 -3.97 -7.06 -4.04
CA LEU A 52 -2.59 -7.05 -3.59
C LEU A 52 -2.49 -6.23 -2.31
N VAL A 53 -1.78 -6.74 -1.32
CA VAL A 53 -1.36 -5.98 -0.15
C VAL A 53 0.00 -5.38 -0.47
N LEU A 54 0.07 -4.05 -0.47
CA LEU A 54 1.31 -3.32 -0.70
C LEU A 54 1.78 -2.67 0.60
N ALA A 55 3.09 -2.59 0.79
CA ALA A 55 3.73 -1.93 1.92
C ALA A 55 4.75 -0.88 1.46
N LEU A 56 4.80 0.25 2.17
CA LEU A 56 5.84 1.26 2.09
C LEU A 56 6.62 1.25 3.41
N ALA A 57 7.93 1.09 3.34
CA ALA A 57 8.79 1.30 4.51
C ALA A 57 8.88 2.79 4.83
N LEU A 58 8.67 3.14 6.10
CA LEU A 58 8.83 4.49 6.61
C LEU A 58 10.08 4.52 7.47
N SER A 59 10.95 5.51 7.25
CA SER A 59 12.07 5.74 8.17
C SER A 59 11.54 6.47 9.41
N PRO A 60 12.03 6.18 10.62
CA PRO A 60 11.67 6.97 11.78
C PRO A 60 12.01 8.46 11.55
N PRO A 61 11.26 9.40 12.16
CA PRO A 61 11.64 10.80 12.13
C PRO A 61 13.04 10.95 12.75
N SER A 62 13.93 11.67 12.06
CA SER A 62 15.29 12.00 12.53
C SER A 62 15.26 13.00 13.67
#